data_AF-A0A960XNU1-F1
#
_entry.id   AF-A0A960XNU1-F1
#
_cell.length_a   1.000
_cell.length_b   1.000
_cell.length_c   1.000
_cell.angle_alpha   90.00
_cell.angle_beta   90.00
_cell.angle_gamma   90.00
#
_symmetry.space_group_name_H-M   'P 1'
#
loop_
_entity.id
_entity.type
_entity.pdbx_description
1 polymer ?
#
loop_
_entity_poly.entity_id
_entity_poly.type
_entity_poly.pdbx_seq_one_letter_code
_entity_poly.pdbx_strand_id
1 'polypeptide(L)'
;TIVARHEPKLLVLYVGTNDLHVPLSVEEAFADYRRFLGMVREKLPGTRIIVNSLKVAPSRMGQLPAVFEMNKRLRALAEGDGMIRFLDSTEYLMDQDGQPIKSLFRDDQLHLSPVGYAHWLILLDPVIREEWAKVDRPKAAESTATR
;
A
#
# COMPACT_ATOMS: atom_id res chain seq x y z
N THR A 1 4.50 11.21 17.24
CA THR A 1 3.87 10.07 16.52
C THR A 1 4.69 8.82 16.75
N ILE A 2 4.05 7.64 16.82
CA ILE A 2 4.73 6.35 17.07
C ILE A 2 5.79 6.05 16.00
N VAL A 3 5.57 6.42 14.74
CA VAL A 3 6.53 6.15 13.65
C VAL A 3 7.83 6.94 13.80
N ALA A 4 7.74 8.26 14.03
CA ALA A 4 8.91 9.16 14.01
C ALA A 4 9.99 8.81 15.05
N ARG A 5 9.59 8.35 16.25
CA ARG A 5 10.53 7.95 17.32
C ARG A 5 11.41 6.75 16.99
N HIS A 6 11.10 6.00 15.95
CA HIS A 6 11.87 4.83 15.53
C HIS A 6 12.82 5.13 14.36
N GLU A 7 12.78 6.35 13.81
CA GLU A 7 13.62 6.79 12.69
C GLU A 7 13.73 5.74 11.57
N PRO A 8 12.61 5.17 11.08
CA PRO A 8 12.66 4.08 10.12
C PRO A 8 13.27 4.52 8.80
N LYS A 9 14.22 3.74 8.28
CA LYS A 9 14.79 3.93 6.93
C LYS A 9 13.83 3.55 5.80
N LEU A 10 12.95 2.57 6.08
CA LEU A 10 11.94 2.07 5.16
C LEU A 10 10.63 1.83 5.92
N LEU A 11 9.51 2.28 5.38
CA LEU A 11 8.17 2.07 5.93
C LEU A 11 7.34 1.25 4.93
N VAL A 12 6.83 0.09 5.35
CA VAL A 12 5.82 -0.65 4.58
C VAL A 12 4.44 -0.30 5.13
N LEU A 13 3.59 0.26 4.30
CA LEU A 13 2.26 0.75 4.68
C LEU A 13 1.18 -0.10 4.00
N TYR A 14 0.35 -0.72 4.82
CA TYR A 14 -0.86 -1.44 4.43
C TYR A 14 -1.99 -1.02 5.38
N VAL A 15 -2.81 -0.06 4.95
CA VAL A 15 -3.92 0.52 5.72
C VAL A 15 -5.01 0.99 4.75
N GLY A 16 -6.26 1.13 5.21
CA GLY A 16 -7.36 1.67 4.39
C GLY A 16 -8.57 0.75 4.25
N THR A 17 -8.40 -0.57 4.32
CA THR A 17 -9.54 -1.50 4.12
C THR A 17 -10.65 -1.38 5.17
N ASN A 18 -10.32 -0.92 6.38
CA ASN A 18 -11.33 -0.65 7.42
C ASN A 18 -11.98 0.71 7.23
N ASP A 19 -11.19 1.73 6.87
CA ASP A 19 -11.67 3.07 6.56
C ASP A 19 -12.75 3.05 5.48
N LEU A 20 -12.52 2.27 4.42
CA LEU A 20 -13.49 2.04 3.33
C LEU A 20 -14.66 1.12 3.71
N HIS A 21 -14.54 0.36 4.80
CA HIS A 21 -15.65 -0.47 5.26
C HIS A 21 -16.68 0.39 5.98
N VAL A 22 -16.24 1.19 6.94
CA VAL A 22 -16.99 2.22 7.69
C VAL A 22 -15.94 3.10 8.40
N PRO A 23 -16.00 4.44 8.39
CA PRO A 23 -17.05 5.32 7.86
C PRO A 23 -16.64 6.19 6.66
N LEU A 24 -15.48 5.99 6.05
CA LEU A 24 -14.92 6.96 5.10
C LEU A 24 -15.24 6.65 3.64
N SER A 25 -15.53 7.69 2.88
CA SER A 25 -15.45 7.67 1.42
C SER A 25 -14.01 7.47 0.96
N VAL A 26 -13.83 7.08 -0.31
CA VAL A 26 -12.48 6.96 -0.91
C VAL A 26 -11.72 8.30 -0.86
N GLU A 27 -12.43 9.41 -1.02
CA GLU A 27 -11.83 10.74 -0.97
C GLU A 27 -11.28 11.07 0.43
N GLU A 28 -12.09 10.84 1.47
CA GLU A 28 -11.68 11.06 2.87
C GLU A 28 -10.52 10.15 3.26
N ALA A 29 -10.61 8.85 2.97
CA ALA A 29 -9.55 7.90 3.26
C ALA A 29 -8.25 8.27 2.51
N PHE A 30 -8.34 8.73 1.27
CA PHE A 30 -7.18 9.21 0.51
C PHE A 30 -6.60 10.51 1.06
N ALA A 31 -7.45 11.43 1.55
CA ALA A 31 -7.00 12.66 2.20
C ALA A 31 -6.21 12.35 3.47
N ASP A 32 -6.68 11.42 4.30
CA ASP A 32 -5.97 10.95 5.49
C ASP A 32 -4.65 10.26 5.14
N TYR A 33 -4.64 9.46 4.07
CA TYR A 33 -3.42 8.85 3.55
C TYR A 33 -2.36 9.90 3.18
N ARG A 34 -2.75 10.94 2.42
CA ARG A 34 -1.85 12.04 2.07
C ARG A 34 -1.37 12.81 3.29
N ARG A 35 -2.26 13.05 4.27
CA ARG A 35 -1.90 13.71 5.53
C ARG A 35 -0.84 12.91 6.28
N PHE A 36 -1.01 11.59 6.39
CA PHE A 36 -0.03 10.71 7.02
C PHE A 36 1.32 10.76 6.30
N LEU A 37 1.33 10.62 4.98
CA LEU A 37 2.57 10.67 4.19
C LEU A 37 3.25 12.04 4.28
N GLY A 38 2.48 13.13 4.34
CA GLY A 38 2.99 14.48 4.59
C GLY A 38 3.72 14.59 5.94
N MET A 39 3.12 14.06 7.01
CA MET A 39 3.76 14.01 8.34
C MET A 39 5.03 13.16 8.36
N VAL A 40 5.04 12.03 7.63
CA VAL A 40 6.24 11.19 7.49
C VAL A 40 7.33 11.96 6.75
N ARG A 41 7.01 12.60 5.62
CA ARG A 41 7.97 13.37 4.84
C ARG A 41 8.56 14.54 5.61
N GLU A 42 7.74 15.25 6.38
CA GLU A 42 8.20 16.38 7.21
C GLU A 42 9.17 15.93 8.30
N LYS A 43 8.85 14.84 9.00
CA LYS A 43 9.62 14.39 10.18
C LYS A 43 10.77 13.45 9.83
N LEU A 44 10.67 12.76 8.70
CA LEU A 44 11.57 11.70 8.26
C LEU A 44 11.81 11.80 6.74
N PRO A 45 12.42 12.89 6.24
CA PRO A 45 12.55 13.16 4.80
C PRO A 45 13.36 12.09 4.03
N GLY A 46 14.18 11.29 4.72
CA GLY A 46 14.96 10.20 4.13
C GLY A 46 14.25 8.83 4.12
N THR A 47 13.07 8.71 4.73
CA THR A 47 12.35 7.42 4.79
C THR A 47 11.77 7.08 3.43
N ARG A 48 12.16 5.91 2.90
CA ARG A 48 11.48 5.31 1.74
C ARG A 48 10.18 4.65 2.18
N ILE A 49 9.17 4.66 1.33
CA ILE A 49 7.84 4.13 1.67
C ILE A 49 7.41 3.12 0.61
N ILE A 50 6.97 1.94 1.04
CA ILE A 50 6.26 0.98 0.20
C ILE A 50 4.78 1.06 0.59
N VAL A 51 3.94 1.46 -0.35
CA VAL A 51 2.48 1.39 -0.21
C VAL A 51 2.02 0.09 -0.83
N ASN A 52 1.57 -0.84 0.01
CA ASN A 52 0.93 -2.06 -0.45
C ASN A 52 -0.53 -1.77 -0.79
N SER A 53 -1.00 -2.32 -1.90
CA SER A 53 -2.39 -2.19 -2.31
C SER A 53 -3.36 -2.75 -1.26
N LEU A 54 -4.57 -2.20 -1.24
CA LEU A 54 -5.66 -2.70 -0.42
C LEU A 54 -6.14 -4.03 -1.00
N LYS A 55 -6.22 -5.05 -0.14
CA LYS A 55 -6.85 -6.33 -0.50
C LYS A 55 -8.36 -6.20 -0.61
N VAL A 56 -8.94 -7.07 -1.42
CA VAL A 56 -10.38 -7.34 -1.41
C VAL A 56 -10.58 -8.65 -0.69
N ALA A 57 -11.38 -8.65 0.36
CA ALA A 57 -11.69 -9.85 1.12
C ALA A 57 -13.07 -10.40 0.72
N PRO A 58 -13.30 -11.73 0.74
CA PRO A 58 -14.59 -12.29 0.39
C PRO A 58 -15.75 -11.74 1.25
N SER A 59 -15.52 -11.47 2.53
CA SER A 59 -16.50 -10.83 3.43
C SER A 59 -16.80 -9.35 3.12
N ARG A 60 -16.03 -8.71 2.23
CA ARG A 60 -16.10 -7.28 1.90
C ARG A 60 -16.21 -7.02 0.39
N MET A 61 -16.75 -7.97 -0.37
CA MET A 61 -16.91 -7.83 -1.83
C MET A 61 -17.68 -6.59 -2.27
N GLY A 62 -18.61 -6.09 -1.45
CA GLY A 62 -19.32 -4.83 -1.72
C GLY A 62 -18.42 -3.59 -1.81
N GLN A 63 -17.18 -3.67 -1.31
CA GLN A 63 -16.20 -2.57 -1.35
C GLN A 63 -15.28 -2.64 -2.57
N LEU A 64 -15.43 -3.65 -3.44
CA LEU A 64 -14.57 -3.86 -4.60
C LEU A 64 -14.34 -2.58 -5.43
N PRO A 65 -15.37 -1.78 -5.79
CA PRO A 65 -15.15 -0.55 -6.56
C PRO A 65 -14.34 0.49 -5.78
N ALA A 66 -14.62 0.66 -4.48
CA ALA A 66 -13.93 1.61 -3.62
C ALA A 66 -12.45 1.23 -3.41
N VAL A 67 -12.17 -0.07 -3.24
CA VAL A 67 -10.80 -0.59 -3.11
C VAL A 67 -10.01 -0.35 -4.39
N PHE A 68 -10.59 -0.62 -5.57
CA PHE A 68 -9.90 -0.37 -6.84
C PHE A 68 -9.67 1.13 -7.10
N GLU A 69 -10.67 1.97 -6.83
CA GLU A 69 -10.54 3.43 -6.91
C GLU A 69 -9.42 3.93 -5.98
N MET A 70 -9.37 3.46 -4.73
CA MET A 70 -8.33 3.80 -3.77
C MET A 70 -6.95 3.33 -4.24
N ASN A 71 -6.82 2.08 -4.70
CA ASN A 71 -5.56 1.53 -5.22
C ASN A 71 -5.05 2.32 -6.43
N LYS A 72 -5.94 2.73 -7.34
CA LYS A 72 -5.59 3.60 -8.47
C LYS A 72 -5.02 4.93 -8.00
N ARG A 73 -5.63 5.56 -7.00
CA ARG A 73 -5.16 6.83 -6.42
C ARG A 73 -3.81 6.68 -5.70
N LEU A 74 -3.62 5.59 -4.95
CA LEU A 74 -2.36 5.28 -4.28
C LEU A 74 -1.22 5.01 -5.27
N ARG A 75 -1.51 4.31 -6.38
CA ARG A 75 -0.57 4.10 -7.48
C ARG A 75 -0.12 5.42 -8.10
N ALA A 76 -1.08 6.27 -8.49
CA ALA A 76 -0.78 7.58 -9.07
C ALA A 76 0.00 8.49 -8.09
N LEU A 77 -0.30 8.40 -6.80
CA LEU A 77 0.45 9.12 -5.76
C LEU A 77 1.91 8.66 -5.70
N ALA A 78 2.18 7.35 -5.81
CA ALA A 78 3.54 6.82 -5.80
C ALA A 78 4.31 7.16 -7.09
N GLU A 79 3.66 7.15 -8.25
CA GLU A 79 4.28 7.54 -9.53
C GLU A 79 4.79 8.99 -9.52
N GLY A 80 4.13 9.86 -8.76
CA GLY A 80 4.56 11.25 -8.55
C GLY A 80 5.65 11.45 -7.50
N ASP A 81 6.14 10.41 -6.83
CA ASP A 81 7.16 10.54 -5.79
C ASP A 81 8.16 9.37 -5.77
N GLY A 82 9.41 9.63 -6.18
CA GLY A 82 10.50 8.65 -6.18
C GLY A 82 10.91 8.07 -4.80
N MET A 83 10.34 8.57 -3.71
CA MET A 83 10.49 8.00 -2.36
C MET A 83 9.39 7.00 -2.00
N ILE A 84 8.33 6.90 -2.81
CA ILE A 84 7.19 6.03 -2.58
C ILE A 84 7.13 4.99 -3.71
N ARG A 85 7.05 3.71 -3.33
CA ARG A 85 6.78 2.61 -4.25
C ARG A 85 5.40 2.05 -3.98
N PHE A 86 4.57 1.98 -5.01
CA PHE A 86 3.33 1.21 -4.96
C PHE A 86 3.61 -0.26 -5.28
N LEU A 87 3.11 -1.17 -4.46
CA LEU A 87 3.12 -2.60 -4.70
C LEU A 87 1.68 -3.09 -4.84
N ASP A 88 1.34 -3.62 -6.02
CA ASP A 88 0.07 -4.28 -6.23
C ASP A 88 0.14 -5.73 -5.77
N SER A 89 -0.50 -6.04 -4.66
CA SER A 89 -0.66 -7.38 -4.12
C SER A 89 -2.11 -7.86 -4.16
N THR A 90 -3.02 -7.05 -4.73
CA THR A 90 -4.45 -7.36 -4.75
C THR A 90 -4.76 -8.47 -5.73
N GLU A 91 -4.19 -8.40 -6.94
CA GLU A 91 -4.42 -9.38 -8.01
C GLU A 91 -3.99 -10.80 -7.60
N TYR A 92 -2.97 -10.93 -6.74
CA TYR A 92 -2.47 -12.23 -6.26
C TYR A 92 -3.38 -12.92 -5.23
N LEU A 93 -4.41 -12.22 -4.78
CA LEU A 93 -5.46 -12.76 -3.94
C LEU A 93 -6.73 -13.09 -4.72
N MET A 94 -6.75 -12.84 -6.04
CA MET A 94 -7.88 -13.03 -6.92
C MET A 94 -7.67 -14.24 -7.84
N ASP A 95 -8.76 -14.91 -8.20
CA ASP A 95 -8.78 -15.89 -9.27
C ASP A 95 -8.94 -15.23 -10.65
N GLN A 96 -9.03 -16.06 -11.69
CA GLN A 96 -9.14 -15.63 -13.09
C GLN A 96 -10.46 -14.89 -13.38
N ASP A 97 -11.47 -15.06 -12.53
CA ASP A 97 -12.77 -14.41 -12.65
C ASP A 97 -12.84 -13.11 -11.81
N GLY A 98 -11.72 -12.70 -11.21
CA GLY A 98 -11.62 -11.51 -10.38
C GLY A 98 -12.27 -11.67 -9.00
N GLN A 99 -12.47 -12.90 -8.53
CA GLN A 99 -13.02 -13.19 -7.20
C GLN A 99 -11.89 -13.53 -6.21
N PRO A 100 -12.02 -13.17 -4.92
CA PRO A 100 -11.02 -13.54 -3.93
C PRO A 100 -10.92 -15.05 -3.76
N ILE A 101 -9.69 -15.59 -3.82
CA ILE A 101 -9.40 -17.01 -3.59
C ILE A 101 -9.64 -17.31 -2.11
N LYS A 102 -10.77 -17.92 -1.78
CA LYS A 102 -11.22 -18.12 -0.38
C LYS A 102 -10.20 -18.84 0.51
N SER A 103 -9.41 -19.78 -0.03
CA SER A 103 -8.39 -20.51 0.74
C SER A 103 -7.21 -19.64 1.20
N LEU A 104 -7.03 -18.45 0.61
CA LEU A 104 -6.03 -17.47 1.04
C LEU A 104 -6.50 -16.63 2.24
N PHE A 105 -7.75 -16.84 2.70
CA PHE A 105 -8.35 -16.15 3.84
C PHE A 105 -8.64 -17.14 4.98
N ARG A 106 -8.77 -16.62 6.19
CA ARG A 106 -9.23 -17.36 7.36
C ARG A 106 -10.74 -17.62 7.27
N ASP A 107 -11.27 -18.35 8.25
CA ASP A 107 -12.70 -18.66 8.34
C ASP A 107 -13.59 -17.41 8.41
N ASP A 108 -13.05 -16.28 8.90
CA ASP A 108 -13.73 -14.98 8.91
C ASP A 108 -13.87 -14.33 7.52
N GLN A 109 -13.24 -14.91 6.49
CA GLN A 109 -13.23 -14.40 5.12
C GLN A 109 -12.78 -12.94 5.01
N LEU A 110 -11.99 -12.46 5.98
CA LEU A 110 -11.50 -11.09 6.09
C LEU A 110 -9.98 -11.05 6.19
N HIS A 111 -9.42 -11.79 7.13
CA HIS A 111 -7.98 -11.82 7.38
C HIS A 111 -7.32 -12.88 6.51
N LEU A 112 -6.07 -12.65 6.10
CA LEU A 112 -5.33 -13.63 5.33
C LEU A 112 -5.01 -14.85 6.19
N SER A 113 -5.08 -16.03 5.58
CA SER A 113 -4.53 -17.26 6.14
C SER A 113 -3.00 -17.22 6.09
N PRO A 114 -2.29 -18.12 6.78
CA PRO A 114 -0.83 -18.25 6.62
C PRO A 114 -0.40 -18.43 5.15
N VAL A 115 -1.19 -19.14 4.35
CA VAL A 115 -0.95 -19.32 2.91
C VAL A 115 -1.14 -18.00 2.16
N GLY A 116 -2.19 -17.23 2.48
CA GLY A 116 -2.39 -15.89 1.91
C GLY A 116 -1.24 -14.94 2.22
N TYR A 117 -0.71 -14.97 3.44
CA TYR A 117 0.48 -14.20 3.80
C TYR A 117 1.74 -14.67 3.06
N ALA A 118 1.91 -15.99 2.86
CA ALA A 118 3.03 -16.51 2.08
C ALA A 118 3.02 -16.00 0.64
N HIS A 119 1.84 -15.90 0.01
CA HIS A 119 1.68 -15.32 -1.32
C HIS A 119 2.10 -13.84 -1.35
N TRP A 120 1.68 -13.07 -0.35
CA TRP A 120 2.10 -11.67 -0.21
C TRP A 120 3.61 -11.51 -0.02
N LEU A 121 4.24 -12.39 0.76
CA LEU A 121 5.69 -12.33 1.01
C LEU A 121 6.51 -12.55 -0.26
N ILE A 122 6.05 -13.40 -1.19
CA ILE A 122 6.72 -13.58 -2.49
C ILE A 122 6.85 -12.26 -3.25
N LEU A 123 5.88 -11.35 -3.09
CA LEU A 123 5.89 -10.03 -3.74
C LEU A 123 6.61 -8.98 -2.91
N LEU A 124 6.36 -8.97 -1.59
CA LEU A 124 6.87 -7.96 -0.69
C LEU A 124 8.38 -8.09 -0.46
N ASP A 125 8.91 -9.31 -0.29
CA ASP A 125 10.33 -9.52 0.03
C ASP A 125 11.29 -8.89 -1.01
N PRO A 126 11.17 -9.17 -2.33
CA PRO A 126 12.07 -8.54 -3.30
C PRO A 126 11.91 -7.01 -3.32
N VAL A 127 10.69 -6.51 -3.19
CA VAL A 127 10.40 -5.06 -3.16
C VAL A 127 11.04 -4.39 -1.96
N ILE A 128 10.93 -5.01 -0.77
CA ILE A 128 11.57 -4.54 0.45
C ILE A 128 13.09 -4.51 0.28
N ARG A 129 13.70 -5.56 -0.26
CA ARG A 129 15.15 -5.61 -0.50
C ARG A 129 15.60 -4.54 -1.48
N GLU A 130 14.88 -4.35 -2.58
CA GLU A 130 15.18 -3.34 -3.59
C GLU A 130 15.09 -1.91 -3.02
N GLU A 131 14.04 -1.60 -2.26
CA GLU A 131 13.91 -0.29 -1.63
C GLU A 131 14.93 -0.09 -0.50
N TRP A 132 15.21 -1.13 0.27
CA TRP A 132 16.25 -1.11 1.31
C TRP A 132 17.63 -0.82 0.72
N ALA A 133 17.98 -1.39 -0.43
CA ALA A 133 19.25 -1.13 -1.12
C ALA A 133 19.39 0.32 -1.66
N LYS A 134 18.28 1.07 -1.71
CA LYS A 134 18.25 2.49 -2.09
C LYS A 134 18.23 3.43 -0.89
N VAL A 135 18.15 2.91 0.33
CA VAL A 135 18.29 3.71 1.55
C VAL A 135 19.62 4.46 1.50
N ASP A 136 19.62 5.70 1.98
CA ASP A 136 20.74 6.66 1.92
C ASP A 136 21.07 7.19 0.49
N ARG A 137 20.37 6.75 -0.56
CA ARG A 137 20.44 7.40 -1.88
C ARG A 137 19.52 8.64 -1.92
N PRO A 138 19.97 9.76 -2.50
CA PRO A 138 19.12 10.92 -2.68
C PRO A 138 17.91 10.58 -3.57
N LYS A 139 16.77 11.25 -3.34
CA LYS A 139 15.62 11.21 -4.25
C LYS A 139 16.14 11.51 -5.66
N ALA A 140 15.84 10.64 -6.62
CA ALA A 140 16.19 10.92 -8.02
C ALA A 140 15.59 12.29 -8.37
N ALA A 141 16.42 13.22 -8.84
CA ALA A 141 15.95 14.53 -9.26
C ALA A 141 14.83 14.31 -10.29
N GLU A 142 13.65 14.87 -10.03
CA GLU A 142 12.59 14.92 -11.02
C GLU A 142 13.21 15.56 -12.26
N SER A 143 13.32 14.79 -13.34
CA SER A 143 13.70 15.32 -14.64
C SER A 143 12.61 16.32 -14.99
N THR A 144 12.92 17.61 -14.83
CA THR A 144 12.22 18.69 -15.50
C THR A 144 12.51 18.57 -17.00
N ALA A 145 11.89 17.57 -17.63
CA ALA A 145 11.73 17.53 -19.06
C ALA A 145 10.62 18.53 -19.40
N THR A 146 11.02 19.79 -19.56
CA THR A 146 10.28 20.81 -20.28
C THR A 146 9.81 20.24 -21.62
N ARG A 147 8.50 20.11 -21.80
CA ARG A 147 7.82 20.19 -23.11
C ARG A 147 6.48 20.88 -22.93
#